data_AF-A0A9D2NPX9-F1
#
_entry.id   AF-A0A9D2NPX9-F1
#
_cell.length_a   1.000
_cell.length_b   1.000
_cell.length_c   1.000
_cell.angle_alpha   90.00
_cell.angle_beta   90.00
_cell.angle_gamma   90.00
#
_symmetry.space_group_name_H-M   'P 1'
#
loop_
_entity.id
_entity.type
_entity.pdbx_description
1 polymer ?
#
loop_
_entity_poly.entity_id
_entity_poly.type
_entity_poly.pdbx_seq_one_letter_code
_entity_poly.pdbx_strand_id
1 'polypeptide(L)'
;MKKRMDYIYSDGEQKILIESQQKDTRKSVIDQYISYRKKLGMTQAELARRSGVPRTNITRFEGGSYNPSLEMMVRIAAALEMKLQIELVEN
;
A
#
# COMPACT_ATOMS: atom_id res chain seq x y z
N MET A 1 -8.86 14.09 -17.09
CA MET A 1 -8.92 12.74 -16.49
C MET A 1 -7.74 11.94 -17.02
N LYS A 2 -6.76 11.56 -16.19
CA LYS A 2 -5.63 10.74 -16.65
C LYS A 2 -6.18 9.39 -17.12
N LYS A 3 -5.92 9.03 -18.39
CA LYS A 3 -6.17 7.70 -18.95
C LYS A 3 -5.65 6.66 -17.94
N ARG A 4 -6.50 5.72 -17.51
CA ARG A 4 -6.01 4.44 -17.01
C ARG A 4 -5.26 3.82 -18.18
N MET A 5 -3.94 3.83 -18.10
CA MET A 5 -3.11 3.19 -19.09
C MET A 5 -3.05 1.73 -18.64
N ASP A 6 -3.94 0.90 -19.18
CA ASP A 6 -4.01 -0.53 -18.90
C ASP A 6 -2.70 -1.15 -19.39
N TYR A 7 -1.73 -1.29 -18.49
CA TYR A 7 -0.45 -1.88 -18.80
C TYR A 7 -0.69 -3.39 -18.93
N ILE A 8 -0.56 -3.95 -20.13
CA ILE A 8 -0.73 -5.37 -20.39
C ILE A 8 0.66 -5.98 -20.51
N TYR A 9 1.03 -6.85 -19.57
CA TYR A 9 2.21 -7.69 -19.70
C TYR A 9 1.78 -8.95 -20.46
N SER A 10 2.50 -9.26 -21.52
CA SER A 10 2.36 -10.50 -22.28
C SER A 10 3.39 -11.50 -21.78
N ASP A 11 2.92 -12.51 -21.05
CA ASP A 11 3.70 -13.72 -20.78
C ASP A 11 3.25 -14.80 -21.77
N GLY A 12 3.93 -14.89 -22.91
CA GLY A 12 3.47 -15.74 -24.03
C GLY A 12 2.12 -15.29 -24.61
N GLU A 13 1.14 -16.19 -24.68
CA GLU A 13 -0.21 -15.91 -25.21
C GLU A 13 -1.19 -15.34 -24.16
N GLN A 14 -0.82 -15.34 -22.87
CA GLN A 14 -1.68 -14.84 -21.80
C GLN A 14 -1.49 -13.34 -21.58
N LYS A 15 -2.58 -12.59 -21.79
CA LYS A 15 -2.67 -11.19 -21.35
C LYS A 15 -2.95 -11.16 -19.85
N ILE A 16 -1.94 -10.88 -19.03
CA ILE A 16 -2.15 -10.64 -17.60
C ILE A 16 -2.63 -9.20 -17.45
N LEU A 17 -3.83 -9.04 -16.87
CA LEU A 17 -4.32 -7.73 -16.44
C LEU A 17 -3.51 -7.27 -15.23
N ILE A 18 -2.43 -6.52 -15.47
CA ILE A 18 -1.57 -5.96 -14.41
C ILE A 18 -2.41 -5.16 -13.41
N GLU A 19 -3.51 -4.54 -13.86
CA GLU A 19 -4.45 -3.85 -12.98
C GLU A 19 -5.03 -4.73 -11.87
N SER A 20 -5.30 -6.02 -12.13
CA SER A 20 -5.82 -6.94 -11.11
C SER A 20 -4.73 -7.28 -10.10
N GLN A 21 -3.56 -7.72 -10.60
CA GLN A 21 -2.42 -8.05 -9.75
C GLN A 21 -1.99 -6.85 -8.88
N GLN A 22 -2.00 -5.65 -9.46
CA GLN A 22 -1.68 -4.41 -8.75
C GLN A 22 -2.72 -4.12 -7.65
N LYS A 23 -4.01 -4.33 -7.91
CA LYS A 23 -5.07 -4.15 -6.89
C LYS A 23 -4.88 -5.12 -5.73
N ASP A 24 -4.62 -6.39 -6.03
CA ASP A 24 -4.49 -7.45 -5.03
C ASP A 24 -3.22 -7.24 -4.18
N THR A 25 -2.09 -6.94 -4.82
CA THR A 25 -0.83 -6.62 -4.14
C THR A 25 -1.02 -5.40 -3.22
N ARG A 26 -1.64 -4.33 -3.73
CA ARG A 26 -1.90 -3.12 -2.94
C ARG A 26 -2.80 -3.42 -1.74
N LYS A 27 -3.85 -4.22 -1.93
CA LYS A 27 -4.76 -4.62 -0.84
C LYS A 27 -4.00 -5.39 0.24
N SER A 28 -3.18 -6.37 -0.15
CA SER A 28 -2.33 -7.13 0.77
C SER A 28 -1.41 -6.23 1.60
N VAL A 29 -0.73 -5.28 0.94
CA VAL A 29 0.10 -4.27 1.62
C VAL A 29 -0.73 -3.47 2.62
N ILE A 30 -1.89 -2.92 2.21
CA ILE A 30 -2.73 -2.11 3.10
C ILE A 30 -3.20 -2.93 4.32
N ASP A 31 -3.66 -4.16 4.10
CA ASP A 31 -4.15 -5.04 5.16
C ASP A 31 -3.06 -5.34 6.19
N GLN A 32 -1.81 -5.51 5.75
CA GLN A 32 -0.65 -5.68 6.63
C GLN A 32 -0.46 -4.46 7.55
N TYR A 33 -0.49 -3.25 6.99
CA TYR A 33 -0.32 -2.02 7.77
C TYR A 33 -1.47 -1.79 8.76
N ILE A 34 -2.71 -2.03 8.34
CA ILE A 34 -3.89 -1.94 9.23
C ILE A 34 -3.77 -2.94 10.37
N SER A 35 -3.35 -4.17 10.07
CA SER A 35 -3.16 -5.23 11.06
C SER A 35 -2.15 -4.83 12.13
N TYR A 36 -0.96 -4.36 11.73
CA TYR A 36 0.07 -3.90 12.69
C TYR A 36 -0.38 -2.69 13.49
N ARG A 37 -1.03 -1.70 12.85
CA ARG A 37 -1.59 -0.54 13.57
C ARG A 37 -2.56 -0.99 14.67
N LYS A 38 -3.47 -1.91 14.34
CA LYS A 38 -4.44 -2.45 15.30
C LYS A 38 -3.78 -3.27 16.41
N LYS A 39 -2.77 -4.08 16.10
CA LYS A 39 -1.98 -4.83 17.10
C LYS A 39 -1.30 -3.92 18.12
N LEU A 40 -0.85 -2.74 17.68
CA LEU A 40 -0.26 -1.72 18.54
C LEU A 40 -1.31 -0.82 19.24
N GLY A 41 -2.61 -1.09 19.07
CA GLY A 41 -3.69 -0.30 19.67
C GLY A 41 -3.77 1.14 19.15
N MET A 42 -3.16 1.44 18.01
CA MET A 42 -3.06 2.82 17.50
C MET A 42 -4.32 3.22 16.71
N THR A 43 -4.77 4.45 16.91
CA THR A 43 -5.75 5.08 16.03
C THR A 43 -5.09 5.59 14.73
N GLN A 44 -5.87 5.86 13.68
CA GLN A 44 -5.33 6.51 12.47
C GLN A 44 -4.75 7.89 12.77
N ALA A 45 -5.30 8.61 13.75
CA ALA A 45 -4.78 9.91 14.18
C ALA A 45 -3.43 9.78 14.89
N GLU A 46 -3.26 8.76 15.71
CA GLU A 46 -1.97 8.48 16.37
C GLU A 46 -0.90 8.05 15.36
N LEU A 47 -1.26 7.19 14.41
CA LEU A 47 -0.35 6.80 13.32
C LEU A 47 0.07 8.01 12.48
N ALA A 48 -0.87 8.92 12.18
CA ALA A 48 -0.59 10.17 11.46
C ALA A 48 0.42 11.04 12.23
N ARG A 49 0.21 11.20 13.54
CA ARG A 49 1.10 11.97 14.42
C ARG A 49 2.51 11.39 14.46
N ARG A 50 2.65 10.06 14.61
CA ARG A 50 3.95 9.38 14.68
C ARG A 50 4.70 9.38 13.35
N SER A 51 3.99 9.18 12.23
CA SER A 51 4.60 9.15 10.89
C SER A 51 4.88 10.54 10.31
N GLY A 52 4.30 11.59 10.89
CA GLY A 52 4.28 12.94 10.33
C GLY A 52 3.50 13.04 9.01
N VAL A 53 2.64 12.05 8.73
CA VAL A 53 1.80 12.01 7.52
C VAL A 53 0.41 12.54 7.89
N PRO A 54 -0.22 13.39 7.06
CA PRO A 54 -1.57 13.87 7.34
C PRO A 54 -2.56 12.73 7.56
N ARG A 55 -3.44 12.86 8.56
CA ARG A 55 -4.46 11.84 8.87
C ARG A 55 -5.33 11.50 7.66
N THR A 56 -5.66 12.50 6.83
CA THR A 56 -6.41 12.29 5.58
C THR A 56 -5.68 11.35 4.61
N ASN A 57 -4.35 11.41 4.56
CA ASN A 57 -3.54 10.50 3.75
C ASN A 57 -3.50 9.09 4.34
N ILE A 58 -3.43 8.96 5.68
CA ILE A 58 -3.57 7.66 6.36
C ILE A 58 -4.93 7.03 6.06
N THR A 59 -6.02 7.79 6.20
CA THR A 59 -7.37 7.30 5.89
C THR A 59 -7.50 6.88 4.43
N ARG A 60 -6.95 7.66 3.49
CA ARG A 60 -6.96 7.32 2.07
C ARG A 60 -6.11 6.08 1.75
N PHE A 61 -4.99 5.90 2.46
CA PHE A 61 -4.10 4.76 2.32
C PHE A 61 -4.78 3.49 2.84
N GLU A 62 -5.28 3.51 4.07
CA GLU A 62 -6.01 2.38 4.66
C GLU A 62 -7.33 2.07 3.92
N GLY A 63 -7.92 3.07 3.26
CA GLY A 63 -9.09 2.89 2.42
C GLY A 63 -8.80 2.41 0.99
N GLY A 64 -7.52 2.24 0.60
CA GLY A 64 -7.15 1.77 -0.75
C GLY A 64 -7.52 2.71 -1.90
N SER A 65 -7.80 3.98 -1.58
CA SER A 65 -8.30 4.98 -2.54
C SER A 65 -7.25 5.49 -3.54
N TYR A 66 -5.97 5.21 -3.32
CA TYR A 66 -4.87 5.60 -4.22
C TYR A 66 -3.67 4.66 -4.10
N ASN A 67 -2.66 4.87 -4.96
CA ASN A 67 -1.40 4.15 -4.89
C ASN A 67 -0.42 4.94 -3.99
N PRO A 68 -0.07 4.45 -2.79
CA PRO A 68 0.88 5.13 -1.91
C PRO A 68 2.28 5.16 -2.54
N SER A 69 3.06 6.21 -2.27
CA SER A 69 4.47 6.24 -2.64
C SER A 69 5.28 5.33 -1.71
N LEU A 70 6.44 4.86 -2.20
CA LEU A 70 7.38 4.11 -1.37
C LEU A 70 7.80 4.90 -0.13
N GLU A 71 8.07 6.19 -0.29
CA GLU A 71 8.42 7.09 0.82
C GLU A 71 7.35 7.10 1.91
N MET A 72 6.07 7.23 1.54
CA MET A 72 4.99 7.22 2.51
C MET A 72 4.88 5.86 3.21
N MET A 73 5.02 4.75 2.48
CA MET A 73 5.01 3.42 3.07
C MET A 73 6.15 3.24 4.08
N VAL A 74 7.38 3.67 3.75
CA VAL A 74 8.52 3.66 4.67
C VAL A 74 8.25 4.47 5.94
N ARG A 75 7.70 5.68 5.80
CA ARG A 75 7.37 6.54 6.97
C ARG A 75 6.32 5.92 7.88
N ILE A 76 5.28 5.31 7.31
CA ILE A 76 4.24 4.65 8.10
C ILE A 76 4.81 3.39 8.77
N ALA A 77 5.62 2.60 8.06
CA ALA A 77 6.27 1.41 8.64
C ALA A 77 7.14 1.80 9.84
N ALA A 78 7.96 2.85 9.73
CA ALA A 78 8.77 3.36 10.82
C ALA A 78 7.92 3.79 12.03
N ALA A 79 6.77 4.44 11.81
CA ALA A 79 5.84 4.82 12.86
C ALA A 79 5.13 3.64 13.55
N LEU A 80 5.11 2.49 12.89
CA LEU A 80 4.65 1.20 13.43
C LEU A 80 5.78 0.38 14.06
N GLU A 81 6.98 0.94 14.20
CA GLU A 81 8.18 0.23 14.69
C GLU A 81 8.57 -0.96 13.79
N MET A 82 8.31 -0.84 12.49
CA MET A 82 8.57 -1.84 11.47
C MET A 82 9.50 -1.31 10.37
N LYS A 83 10.08 -2.22 9.60
CA LYS A 83 10.82 -1.90 8.37
C LYS A 83 10.05 -2.41 7.16
N LEU A 84 9.96 -1.60 6.11
CA LEU A 84 9.45 -2.05 4.81
C LEU A 84 10.53 -2.86 4.07
N GLN A 85 10.19 -4.08 3.70
CA GLN A 85 10.97 -4.93 2.79
C GLN A 85 10.12 -5.25 1.56
N ILE A 86 10.74 -5.22 0.38
CA ILE A 86 10.12 -5.57 -0.88
C ILE A 86 10.97 -6.66 -1.51
N GLU A 87 10.32 -7.72 -1.98
CA GLU A 87 10.95 -8.89 -2.57
C GLU A 87 10.12 -9.31 -3.79
N LEU A 88 10.79 -9.81 -4.83
CA LEU A 88 10.16 -10.43 -5.98
C LEU A 88 10.08 -11.93 -5.73
N VAL A 89 8.91 -12.50 -5.97
CA VAL A 89 8.65 -13.94 -5.83
C VAL A 89 8.27 -14.53 -7.17
N GLU A 90 8.46 -15.84 -7.35
CA GLU A 90 8.00 -16.55 -8.55
C GLU A 90 6.47 -16.45 -8.67
N ASN A 91 6.00 -16.32 -9.92
CA ASN A 91 4.57 -16.21 -10.25
C ASN A 91 3.83 -17.55 -10.18
#